data_AF-A0A8K0JSQ9-F1
#
_entry.id   AF-A0A8K0JSQ9-F1
#
_cell.length_a   1.000
_cell.length_b   1.000
_cell.length_c   1.000
_cell.angle_alpha   90.00
_cell.angle_beta   90.00
_cell.angle_gamma   90.00
#
_symmetry.space_group_name_H-M   'P 1'
#
loop_
_entity.id
_entity.type
_entity.pdbx_description
1 polymer ?
#
loop_
_entity_poly.entity_id
_entity_poly.type
_entity_poly.pdbx_seq_one_letter_code
_entity_poly.pdbx_strand_id
1 'polypeptide(L)'
;MSSRPHKQSMSELKLRRLTEHNQRLKEDLNRPRIRVSEASNSLIRYCRATKDPLLPSVWGSLAKGEDPYAPPQQGCCSGELIVLFLSARSLEPPLKQSVDGILVVM
;
A
#
# COMPACT_ATOMS: atom_id res chain seq x y z
N MET A 1 8.99 -31.82 57.76
CA MET A 1 7.55 -31.84 57.40
C MET A 1 7.47 -31.90 55.88
N SER A 2 7.10 -33.04 55.31
CA SER A 2 7.16 -33.28 53.87
C SER A 2 6.05 -32.50 53.15
N SER A 3 6.41 -31.43 52.47
CA SER A 3 5.53 -30.67 51.57
C SER A 3 5.27 -31.50 50.31
N ARG A 4 4.21 -32.31 50.34
CA ARG A 4 3.73 -33.02 49.14
C ARG A 4 3.41 -31.99 48.07
N PRO A 5 3.91 -32.12 46.83
CA PRO A 5 3.52 -31.26 45.72
C PRO A 5 2.01 -31.47 45.50
N HIS A 6 1.22 -30.45 45.86
CA HIS A 6 -0.22 -30.48 45.63
C HIS A 6 -0.40 -30.57 44.11
N LYS A 7 -0.90 -31.72 43.61
CA LYS A 7 -1.34 -31.83 42.23
C LYS A 7 -2.38 -30.72 42.06
N GLN A 8 -2.03 -29.67 41.32
CA GLN A 8 -2.92 -28.54 41.08
C GLN A 8 -4.27 -29.13 40.65
N SER A 9 -5.28 -28.92 41.50
CA SER A 9 -6.62 -29.41 41.21
C SER A 9 -7.06 -28.79 39.88
N MET A 10 -7.80 -29.52 39.05
CA MET A 10 -8.35 -28.98 37.79
C MET A 10 -9.11 -27.65 38.02
N SER A 11 -9.63 -27.43 39.22
CA SER A 11 -10.22 -26.17 39.66
C SER A 11 -9.23 -25.01 39.74
N GLU A 12 -8.04 -25.22 40.32
CA GLU A 12 -6.97 -24.23 40.45
C GLU A 12 -6.38 -23.86 39.08
N LEU A 13 -6.18 -24.86 38.21
CA LEU A 13 -5.72 -24.61 36.83
C LEU A 13 -6.73 -23.82 36.01
N LYS A 14 -8.03 -24.12 36.16
CA LYS A 14 -9.12 -23.37 35.51
C LYS A 14 -9.20 -21.95 36.02
N LEU A 15 -9.10 -21.75 37.33
CA LEU A 15 -9.08 -20.43 37.96
C LEU A 15 -7.94 -19.59 37.40
N ARG A 16 -6.72 -20.15 37.35
CA ARG A 16 -5.55 -19.47 36.78
C ARG A 16 -5.78 -19.02 35.33
N ARG A 17 -6.31 -19.90 34.48
CA ARG A 17 -6.64 -19.56 33.07
C ARG A 17 -7.67 -18.43 32.98
N LEU A 18 -8.70 -18.47 33.82
CA LEU A 18 -9.72 -17.42 33.87
C LEU A 18 -9.13 -16.09 34.33
N THR A 19 -8.26 -16.08 35.33
CA THR A 19 -7.60 -14.85 35.79
C THR A 19 -6.68 -14.26 34.73
N GLU A 20 -5.92 -15.10 34.03
CA GLU A 20 -5.07 -14.67 32.91
C GLU A 20 -5.91 -14.11 31.75
N HIS A 21 -7.04 -14.74 31.43
CA HIS A 21 -7.94 -14.23 30.39
C HIS A 21 -8.63 -12.93 30.79
N ASN A 22 -9.09 -12.83 32.04
CA ASN A 22 -9.68 -11.61 32.59
C ASN A 22 -8.69 -10.43 32.55
N GLN A 23 -7.42 -10.70 32.83
CA GLN A 23 -6.35 -9.70 32.74
C GLN A 23 -6.18 -9.18 31.30
N ARG A 24 -6.12 -10.08 30.30
CA ARG A 24 -6.05 -9.70 28.88
C ARG A 24 -7.25 -8.86 28.44
N LEU A 25 -8.46 -9.24 28.87
CA LEU A 25 -9.67 -8.47 28.56
C LEU A 25 -9.66 -7.08 29.20
N LYS A 26 -9.13 -6.94 30.42
CA LYS A 26 -8.96 -5.64 31.08
C LYS A 26 -7.95 -4.76 30.34
N GLU A 27 -6.86 -5.34 29.85
CA GLU A 27 -5.87 -4.64 29.03
C GLU A 27 -6.50 -4.16 27.71
N ASP A 28 -7.26 -5.01 27.03
CA ASP A 28 -7.98 -4.66 25.79
C ASP A 28 -9.07 -3.60 26.03
N LEU A 29 -9.72 -3.62 27.20
CA LEU A 29 -10.72 -2.62 27.58
C LEU A 29 -10.10 -1.25 27.81
N ASN A 30 -8.91 -1.22 28.44
CA ASN A 30 -8.17 0.00 28.75
C ASN A 30 -7.44 0.60 27.55
N ARG A 31 -7.39 -0.09 26.39
CA ARG A 31 -6.78 0.45 25.18
C ARG A 31 -7.50 1.74 24.73
N PRO A 32 -6.78 2.86 24.54
CA PRO A 32 -7.40 4.12 24.13
C PRO A 32 -8.02 3.98 22.74
N ARG A 33 -9.28 4.40 22.60
CA ARG A 33 -10.03 4.40 21.34
C ARG A 33 -10.28 5.84 20.91
N ILE A 34 -10.15 6.10 19.61
CA ILE A 34 -10.51 7.38 18.99
C ILE A 34 -11.85 7.24 18.25
N ARG A 35 -12.53 8.36 17.99
CA ARG A 35 -13.77 8.35 17.21
C ARG A 35 -13.47 8.01 15.75
N VAL A 36 -14.34 7.23 15.12
CA VAL A 36 -14.17 6.83 13.72
C VAL A 36 -14.14 8.05 12.81
N SER A 37 -14.99 9.05 13.05
CA SER A 37 -14.99 10.30 12.27
C SER A 37 -13.65 11.04 12.31
N GLU A 38 -12.99 11.06 13.47
CA GLU A 38 -11.67 11.65 13.64
C GLU A 38 -10.58 10.84 12.94
N ALA A 39 -10.61 9.50 13.10
CA ALA A 39 -9.69 8.58 12.43
C ALA A 39 -9.78 8.72 10.90
N SER A 40 -10.99 8.72 10.34
CA SER A 40 -11.23 8.89 8.90
C SER A 40 -10.72 10.25 8.41
N ASN A 41 -10.95 11.33 9.16
CA ASN A 41 -10.42 12.65 8.82
C ASN A 41 -8.89 12.70 8.87
N SER A 42 -8.25 11.94 9.75
CA SER A 42 -6.79 11.81 9.79
C SER A 42 -6.26 11.08 8.55
N LEU A 43 -6.90 9.97 8.17
CA LEU A 43 -6.53 9.21 6.97
C LEU A 43 -6.69 10.04 5.70
N ILE A 44 -7.82 10.76 5.54
CA ILE A 44 -8.05 11.63 4.39
C ILE A 44 -6.97 12.71 4.30
N ARG A 45 -6.59 13.32 5.43
CA ARG A 45 -5.51 14.32 5.48
C ARG A 45 -4.18 13.73 5.02
N TYR A 46 -3.83 12.54 5.51
CA TYR A 46 -2.59 11.86 5.11
C TYR A 46 -2.57 11.55 3.61
N CYS A 47 -3.63 10.92 3.10
CA CYS A 47 -3.72 10.58 1.67
C CYS A 47 -3.73 11.80 0.74
N ARG A 48 -4.16 12.97 1.22
CA ARG A 48 -4.14 14.23 0.47
C ARG A 48 -2.83 15.00 0.58
N ALA A 49 -2.01 14.73 1.59
CA ALA A 49 -0.73 15.42 1.79
C ALA A 49 0.43 14.66 1.15
N THR A 50 0.35 13.32 1.11
CA THR A 50 1.39 12.46 0.55
C THR A 50 1.12 12.18 -0.92
N LYS A 51 2.00 12.67 -1.80
CA LYS A 51 1.93 12.40 -3.25
C LYS A 51 2.23 10.93 -3.53
N ASP A 52 1.29 10.24 -4.18
CA ASP A 52 1.48 8.86 -4.64
C ASP A 52 1.78 8.85 -6.16
N PRO A 53 2.97 8.40 -6.60
CA PRO A 53 3.30 8.28 -8.01
C PRO A 53 2.41 7.27 -8.77
N LEU A 54 1.87 6.27 -8.08
CA LEU A 54 1.06 5.22 -8.72
C LEU A 54 -0.37 5.66 -9.04
N LEU A 55 -0.75 6.89 -8.66
CA LEU A 55 -2.09 7.44 -8.91
C LEU A 55 -2.03 8.72 -9.78
N PRO A 56 -1.76 8.59 -11.10
CA PRO A 56 -1.64 9.74 -12.00
C PRO A 56 -2.92 10.57 -12.16
N SER A 57 -4.08 9.99 -11.87
CA SER A 57 -5.38 10.67 -11.97
C SER A 57 -5.59 11.76 -10.92
N VAL A 58 -4.96 11.62 -9.75
CA VAL A 58 -5.11 12.58 -8.63
C VAL A 58 -3.88 13.48 -8.52
N TRP A 59 -2.69 12.94 -8.81
CA TRP A 59 -1.41 13.63 -8.58
C TRP A 59 -0.68 14.08 -9.86
N GLY A 60 -1.22 13.73 -11.03
CA GLY A 60 -0.62 14.00 -12.34
C GLY A 60 0.41 12.93 -12.76
N SER A 61 0.74 12.91 -14.04
CA SER A 61 1.78 12.01 -14.59
C SER A 61 3.14 12.34 -13.99
N LEU A 62 3.91 11.32 -13.60
CA LEU A 62 5.28 11.52 -13.14
C LEU A 62 6.13 12.15 -14.26
N ALA A 63 7.05 13.04 -13.88
CA ALA A 63 8.03 13.56 -14.81
C ALA A 63 8.98 12.43 -15.26
N LYS A 64 9.36 12.43 -16.54
CA LYS A 64 10.35 11.49 -17.12
C LYS A 64 11.72 11.76 -16.47
N GLY A 65 12.02 11.08 -15.37
CA GLY A 65 13.22 11.27 -14.56
C GLY A 65 13.01 11.01 -13.06
N GLU A 66 11.77 11.00 -12.58
CA GLU A 66 11.44 10.64 -11.18
C GLU A 66 11.17 9.14 -11.00
N ASP A 67 10.98 8.40 -12.09
CA ASP A 67 10.78 6.95 -12.07
C ASP A 67 12.13 6.22 -12.26
N PRO A 68 12.67 5.58 -11.20
CA PRO A 68 13.94 4.84 -11.25
C PRO A 68 13.86 3.57 -12.10
N TYR A 69 12.67 3.16 -12.55
CA TYR A 69 12.47 2.02 -13.43
C TYR A 69 12.20 2.42 -14.89
N ALA A 70 12.14 3.72 -15.19
CA ALA A 70 12.02 4.17 -16.57
C ALA A 70 13.24 3.70 -17.38
N PRO A 71 13.05 3.21 -18.61
CA PRO A 71 14.17 2.84 -19.46
C PRO A 71 15.08 4.06 -19.62
N PRO A 72 16.40 3.94 -19.39
CA PRO A 72 17.30 5.06 -19.57
C PRO A 72 17.16 5.56 -21.01
N GLN A 73 16.89 6.87 -21.17
CA GLN A 73 17.02 7.54 -22.46
C GLN A 73 18.43 7.23 -22.97
N GLN A 74 18.52 6.44 -24.04
CA GLN A 74 19.77 6.06 -24.68
C GLN A 74 20.48 7.32 -25.16
N GLY A 75 21.40 7.79 -24.34
CA GLY A 75 22.08 9.06 -24.55
C GLY A 75 23.16 9.28 -23.51
N CYS A 76 24.27 8.57 -23.69
CA CYS A 76 25.59 8.97 -23.22
C CYS A 76 25.78 9.04 -21.68
N CYS A 77 25.84 7.88 -21.03
CA CYS A 77 26.78 7.61 -19.93
C CYS A 77 26.72 6.11 -19.60
N SER A 78 27.87 5.45 -19.63
CA SER A 78 28.14 4.02 -19.39
C SER A 78 27.80 3.04 -20.53
N GLY A 79 28.86 2.41 -21.06
CA GLY A 79 28.79 1.16 -21.80
C GLY A 79 29.21 1.27 -23.26
N GLU A 80 30.49 0.99 -23.52
CA GLU A 80 30.98 0.63 -24.84
C GLU A 80 30.28 -0.61 -25.41
N LEU A 81 30.20 -0.61 -26.74
CA LEU A 81 30.12 -1.76 -27.64
C LEU A 81 28.78 -2.55 -27.70
N ILE A 82 28.35 -2.79 -28.95
CA ILE A 82 27.26 -3.70 -29.39
C ILE A 82 25.89 -3.00 -29.28
N VAL A 83 25.20 -2.58 -30.35
CA VAL A 83 24.75 -3.39 -31.50
C VAL A 83 24.42 -2.48 -32.71
N LEU A 84 25.15 -2.66 -33.81
CA LEU A 84 24.82 -2.16 -35.15
C LEU A 84 23.81 -3.09 -35.87
N PHE A 85 22.71 -3.51 -35.25
CA PHE A 85 21.90 -4.61 -35.83
C PHE A 85 20.38 -4.44 -35.96
N LEU A 86 19.77 -3.30 -35.63
CA LEU A 86 18.34 -3.11 -35.94
C LEU A 86 18.07 -1.84 -36.75
N SER A 87 18.89 -1.65 -37.79
CA SER A 87 18.47 -0.96 -39.01
C SER A 87 17.69 -1.93 -39.90
N ALA A 88 16.44 -2.23 -39.56
CA ALA A 88 15.45 -2.73 -40.53
C ALA A 88 14.07 -2.84 -39.90
N ARG A 89 13.07 -2.30 -40.63
CA ARG A 89 11.61 -2.39 -40.43
C ARG A 89 11.05 -1.54 -39.28
N SER A 90 10.02 -0.73 -39.44
CA SER A 90 9.20 -0.41 -40.61
C SER A 90 8.22 0.68 -40.15
N LEU A 91 8.25 1.83 -40.82
CA LEU A 91 7.10 2.64 -41.25
C LEU A 91 5.92 2.88 -40.26
N GLU A 92 5.81 4.13 -39.79
CA GLU A 92 4.58 4.79 -39.28
C GLU A 92 3.40 4.76 -40.29
N PRO A 93 2.11 4.94 -39.90
CA PRO A 93 1.52 6.27 -39.64
C PRO A 93 0.39 6.33 -38.56
N PRO A 94 -0.12 7.54 -38.21
CA PRO A 94 -0.81 7.84 -36.95
C PRO A 94 -2.34 7.70 -37.02
N LEU A 95 -2.96 7.29 -35.90
CA LEU A 95 -4.43 7.33 -35.79
C LEU A 95 -4.92 8.70 -35.33
N LYS A 96 -5.74 9.26 -36.21
CA LYS A 96 -6.40 10.55 -36.20
C LYS A 96 -7.32 10.73 -34.99
N GLN A 97 -7.17 11.85 -34.29
CA GLN A 97 -8.26 12.49 -33.56
C GLN A 97 -9.36 12.84 -34.56
N SER A 98 -10.60 12.39 -34.31
CA SER A 98 -11.74 12.81 -35.12
C SER A 98 -13.05 12.70 -34.34
N VAL A 99 -13.59 13.89 -34.09
CA VAL A 99 -15.00 14.32 -34.08
C VAL A 99 -15.93 13.94 -32.93
N ASP A 100 -16.36 15.03 -32.30
CA ASP A 100 -17.60 15.26 -31.59
C ASP A 100 -18.79 14.50 -32.21
N GLY A 101 -19.52 13.80 -31.33
CA GLY A 101 -20.76 13.12 -31.65
C GLY A 101 -21.71 13.24 -30.48
N ILE A 102 -22.21 14.45 -30.25
CA ILE A 102 -23.43 14.68 -29.48
C ILE A 102 -24.56 13.99 -30.25
N LEU A 103 -25.17 12.96 -29.64
CA LEU A 103 -26.61 12.79 -29.76
C LEU A 103 -27.18 12.33 -28.43
N VAL A 104 -27.76 13.34 -27.77
CA VAL A 104 -28.68 13.21 -26.66
C VAL A 104 -29.92 12.45 -27.14
N VAL A 105 -30.34 11.49 -26.33
CA VAL A 105 -31.61 10.78 -26.45
C VAL A 105 -32.76 11.78 -26.36
N MET A 106 -33.48 12.01 -27.46
CA MET A 106 -34.90 12.38 -27.53
C MET A 106 -35.43 12.24 -28.96
#